data_AF-A0A3S9Z8Y0-F1
#
_entry.id   AF-A0A3S9Z8Y0-F1
#
_cell.length_a   1.000
_cell.length_b   1.000
_cell.length_c   1.000
_cell.angle_alpha   90.00
_cell.angle_beta   90.00
_cell.angle_gamma   90.00
#
_symmetry.space_group_name_H-M   'P 1'
#
loop_
_entity.id
_entity.type
_entity.pdbx_description
1 polymer ?
#
loop_
_entity_poly.entity_id
_entity_poly.type
_entity_poly.pdbx_seq_one_letter_code
_entity_poly.pdbx_strand_id
1 'polypeptide(L)'
;MPQPATGPTEPDTFLALCGHTHLFPGARCRVQGLPDPEAFAARPRPVDVLLRFSDSVTVDAEVRTDGPDGAVLAVPAYTTGAGTPIDGRAWLIREFTRTGDEVELTIGGGPRPRGGC
;
A
#
# COMPACT_ATOMS: atom_id res chain seq x y z
N MET A 1 -8.97 29.80 24.37
CA MET A 1 -9.91 29.17 23.43
C MET A 1 -9.21 27.95 22.83
N PRO A 2 -9.55 26.71 23.24
CA PRO A 2 -9.04 25.51 22.58
C PRO A 2 -9.68 25.41 21.20
N GLN A 3 -8.88 25.21 20.16
CA GLN A 3 -9.40 24.99 18.82
C GLN A 3 -10.09 23.61 18.79
N PRO A 4 -11.35 23.50 18.32
CA PRO A 4 -11.94 22.21 18.03
C PRO A 4 -11.26 21.66 16.77
N ALA A 5 -10.41 20.65 16.92
CA ALA A 5 -9.93 19.87 15.79
C ALA A 5 -11.07 18.96 15.30
N THR A 6 -11.92 19.49 14.43
CA THR A 6 -12.67 18.65 13.49
C THR A 6 -11.78 18.49 12.26
N GLY A 7 -10.78 17.61 12.34
CA GLY A 7 -10.08 17.05 11.18
C GLY A 7 -10.70 15.67 10.87
N PRO A 8 -10.66 15.18 9.63
CA PRO A 8 -11.32 13.92 9.25
C PRO A 8 -10.80 12.80 10.16
N THR A 9 -11.60 11.74 10.38
CA THR A 9 -11.09 10.44 10.84
C THR A 9 -9.71 10.25 10.22
N GLU A 10 -8.63 10.42 10.99
CA GLU A 10 -7.29 10.24 10.45
C GLU A 10 -7.33 8.82 9.89
N PRO A 11 -7.18 8.64 8.57
CA PRO A 11 -7.12 7.29 8.05
C PRO A 11 -5.92 6.68 8.76
N ASP A 12 -6.17 5.66 9.60
CA ASP A 12 -5.11 4.97 10.32
C ASP A 12 -4.05 4.58 9.28
N THR A 13 -2.93 5.31 9.29
CA THR A 13 -1.86 5.07 8.32
C THR A 13 -1.06 3.91 8.86
N PHE A 14 -1.17 2.76 8.20
CA PHE A 14 -0.54 1.53 8.67
C PHE A 14 0.87 1.40 8.10
N LEU A 15 1.83 0.91 8.90
CA LEU A 15 3.19 0.71 8.42
C LEU A 15 3.25 -0.52 7.52
N ALA A 16 3.70 -0.38 6.27
CA ALA A 16 3.86 -1.48 5.34
C ALA A 16 5.35 -1.72 5.04
N LEU A 17 5.94 -2.78 5.60
CA LEU A 17 7.34 -3.16 5.37
C LEU A 17 7.49 -3.93 4.06
N CYS A 18 8.21 -3.37 3.09
CA CYS A 18 8.55 -4.06 1.85
C CYS A 18 9.99 -4.58 1.93
N GLY A 19 10.17 -5.86 1.60
CA GLY A 19 11.49 -6.53 1.65
C GLY A 19 12.48 -6.11 0.56
N HIS A 20 12.13 -5.13 -0.28
CA HIS A 20 12.91 -4.68 -1.43
C HIS A 20 13.01 -3.16 -1.45
N THR A 21 13.82 -2.61 -2.36
CA THR A 21 13.97 -1.15 -2.57
C THR A 21 12.99 -0.57 -3.60
N HIS A 22 12.34 -1.44 -4.37
CA HIS A 22 11.38 -1.09 -5.40
C HIS A 22 10.24 -2.13 -5.45
N LEU A 23 9.08 -1.71 -5.95
CA LEU A 23 7.95 -2.59 -6.19
C LEU A 23 8.06 -3.24 -7.57
N PHE A 24 7.74 -4.53 -7.63
CA PHE A 24 7.69 -5.31 -8.85
C PHE A 24 6.58 -6.37 -8.74
N PRO A 25 6.12 -6.96 -9.85
CA PRO A 25 5.15 -8.04 -9.81
C PRO A 25 5.73 -9.26 -9.07
N GLY A 26 5.12 -9.62 -7.94
CA GLY A 26 5.62 -10.64 -7.02
C GLY A 26 6.32 -10.08 -5.78
N ALA A 27 6.53 -8.77 -5.68
CA ALA A 27 7.01 -8.14 -4.45
C ALA A 27 6.00 -8.35 -3.33
N ARG A 28 6.50 -8.47 -2.10
CA ARG A 28 5.69 -8.68 -0.90
C ARG A 28 5.91 -7.53 0.07
N CYS A 29 4.81 -6.97 0.58
CA CYS A 29 4.83 -5.92 1.59
C CYS A 29 3.95 -6.33 2.76
N ARG A 30 4.43 -6.16 3.99
CA ARG A 30 3.73 -6.59 5.21
C ARG A 30 3.18 -5.39 5.94
N VAL A 31 1.86 -5.32 6.05
CA VAL A 31 1.16 -4.27 6.78
C VAL A 31 1.09 -4.64 8.25
N GLN A 32 1.56 -3.72 9.09
CA GLN A 32 1.61 -3.80 10.55
C GLN A 32 0.68 -2.78 11.18
N GLY A 33 0.20 -3.09 12.38
CA GLY A 33 -0.66 -2.19 13.16
C GLY A 33 -2.13 -2.22 12.74
N LEU A 34 -2.53 -3.14 11.85
CA LEU A 34 -3.93 -3.35 11.52
C LEU A 34 -4.67 -3.84 12.77
N PRO A 35 -5.81 -3.22 13.15
CA PRO A 35 -6.60 -3.67 14.29
C PRO A 35 -7.17 -5.08 14.07
N ASP A 36 -7.55 -5.40 12.82
CA ASP A 36 -8.12 -6.69 12.43
C ASP A 36 -7.46 -7.22 11.14
N PRO A 37 -6.29 -7.88 11.23
CA PRO A 37 -5.57 -8.38 10.06
C PRO A 37 -6.36 -9.47 9.32
N GLU A 38 -7.16 -10.27 10.03
CA GLU A 38 -8.02 -11.29 9.42
C GLU A 38 -9.15 -10.68 8.58
N ALA A 39 -9.84 -9.69 9.14
CA ALA A 39 -10.91 -9.01 8.42
C ALA A 39 -10.38 -8.26 7.19
N PHE A 40 -9.20 -7.65 7.31
CA PHE A 40 -8.53 -6.99 6.20
C PHE A 40 -8.11 -7.97 5.11
N ALA A 41 -7.56 -9.14 5.47
CA ALA A 41 -7.19 -10.16 4.49
C ALA A 41 -8.42 -10.77 3.78
N ALA A 42 -9.52 -10.98 4.50
CA ALA A 42 -10.76 -11.51 3.92
C ALA A 42 -11.54 -10.47 3.10
N ARG A 43 -11.55 -9.21 3.53
CA ARG A 43 -12.23 -8.08 2.88
C ARG A 43 -11.35 -6.84 2.95
N PRO A 44 -10.47 -6.65 1.96
CA PRO A 44 -9.56 -5.52 1.97
C PRO A 44 -10.36 -4.23 1.78
N ARG A 45 -10.07 -3.24 2.63
CA ARG A 45 -10.72 -1.93 2.64
C ARG A 45 -9.72 -0.87 2.19
N PRO A 46 -10.19 0.27 1.66
CA PRO A 46 -9.28 1.36 1.35
C PRO A 46 -8.66 1.89 2.65
N VAL A 47 -7.33 1.95 2.69
CA VAL A 47 -6.53 2.41 3.84
C VAL A 47 -5.25 3.06 3.36
N ASP A 48 -4.77 4.04 4.11
CA ASP A 48 -3.47 4.64 3.89
C ASP A 48 -2.39 3.77 4.54
N VAL A 49 -1.27 3.61 3.83
CA VAL A 49 -0.14 2.79 4.26
C VAL A 49 1.17 3.52 4.03
N LEU A 50 2.01 3.56 5.07
CA LEU A 50 3.37 4.05 4.95
C LEU A 50 4.28 2.92 4.50
N LEU A 51 4.59 2.87 3.20
CA LEU A 51 5.50 1.88 2.64
C LEU A 51 6.92 2.18 3.06
N ARG A 52 7.50 1.32 3.88
CA ARG A 52 8.92 1.36 4.24
C ARG A 52 9.68 0.33 3.42
N PHE A 53 10.52 0.81 2.51
CA PHE A 53 11.42 -0.02 1.74
C PHE A 53 12.63 -0.46 2.58
N SER A 54 13.31 -1.52 2.13
CA SER A 54 14.51 -2.03 2.81
C SER A 54 15.66 -1.01 2.87
N ASP A 55 15.63 0.01 2.02
CA ASP A 55 16.58 1.13 1.98
C ASP A 55 16.27 2.24 3.01
N SER A 56 15.34 1.98 3.94
CA SER A 56 14.81 2.95 4.92
C SER A 56 14.02 4.13 4.34
N VAL A 57 13.80 4.17 3.02
CA VAL A 57 12.86 5.11 2.41
C VAL A 57 11.43 4.76 2.78
N THR A 58 10.69 5.77 3.22
CA THR A 58 9.27 5.68 3.52
C THR A 58 8.47 6.49 2.50
N VAL A 59 7.40 5.90 1.97
CA VAL A 59 6.52 6.53 0.98
C VAL A 59 5.09 6.39 1.47
N ASP A 60 4.39 7.49 1.52
CA ASP A 60 2.96 7.51 1.80
C ASP A 60 2.22 6.93 0.59
N ALA A 61 1.53 5.81 0.77
CA ALA A 61 0.83 5.11 -0.29
C ALA A 61 -0.58 4.76 0.16
N GLU A 62 -1.45 4.50 -0.81
CA GLU A 62 -2.86 4.25 -0.53
C GLU A 62 -3.27 2.90 -1.11
N VAL A 63 -3.87 2.05 -0.29
CA VAL A 63 -4.56 0.85 -0.79
C VAL A 63 -5.96 1.28 -1.21
N ARG A 64 -6.29 1.10 -2.48
CA ARG A 64 -7.62 1.35 -3.05
C ARG A 64 -8.27 0.02 -3.37
N THR A 65 -9.47 -0.25 -2.87
CA THR A 65 -10.21 -1.50 -3.16
C THR A 65 -11.52 -1.28 -3.92
N ASP A 66 -11.82 -0.04 -4.29
CA ASP A 66 -13.03 0.39 -5.00
C ASP A 66 -12.95 0.17 -6.53
N GLY A 67 -11.80 -0.29 -7.04
CA GLY A 67 -11.57 -0.45 -8.48
C GLY A 67 -12.23 -1.69 -9.09
N PRO A 68 -12.63 -1.65 -10.37
CA PRO A 68 -13.15 -2.82 -11.10
C PRO A 68 -12.10 -3.93 -11.28
N ASP A 69 -10.81 -3.58 -11.17
CA ASP A 69 -9.68 -4.50 -11.22
C ASP A 69 -9.34 -5.11 -9.84
N GLY A 70 -10.11 -4.78 -8.81
CA GLY A 70 -9.89 -5.21 -7.43
C GLY A 70 -9.02 -4.24 -6.64
N ALA A 71 -8.24 -4.79 -5.71
CA ALA A 71 -7.38 -3.98 -4.84
C ALA A 71 -6.09 -3.53 -5.52
N VAL A 72 -5.74 -2.26 -5.35
CA VAL A 72 -4.62 -1.58 -5.98
C VAL A 72 -3.86 -0.79 -4.92
N LEU A 73 -2.54 -0.93 -4.88
CA LEU A 73 -1.64 -0.09 -4.12
C LEU A 73 -1.19 1.09 -4.97
N ALA A 74 -1.72 2.28 -4.70
CA ALA A 74 -1.32 3.53 -5.33
C ALA A 74 -0.09 4.10 -4.62
N VAL A 75 1.06 4.09 -5.29
CA VAL A 75 2.30 4.65 -4.76
C VAL A 75 2.61 5.94 -5.50
N PRO A 76 2.71 7.10 -4.83
CA PRO A 76 3.10 8.35 -5.48
C PRO A 76 4.58 8.31 -5.90
N ALA A 77 5.00 9.31 -6.67
CA ALA A 77 6.40 9.42 -7.07
C ALA A 77 7.30 9.61 -5.84
N TYR A 78 8.39 8.87 -5.78
CA TYR A 78 9.32 8.90 -4.65
C TYR A 78 10.76 8.74 -5.09
N THR A 79 11.68 9.20 -4.25
CA THR A 79 13.12 9.05 -4.49
C THR A 79 13.65 7.96 -3.56
N THR A 80 14.33 6.96 -4.10
CA THR A 80 15.02 5.94 -3.29
C THR A 80 16.17 6.55 -2.49
N GLY A 81 16.71 5.87 -1.47
CA GLY A 81 17.80 6.42 -0.65
C GLY A 81 19.11 6.50 -1.44
N ALA A 82 19.23 5.73 -2.52
CA ALA A 82 20.25 5.90 -3.55
C ALA A 82 20.08 7.16 -4.43
N GLY A 83 19.03 7.97 -4.22
CA GLY A 83 18.75 9.17 -5.00
C GLY A 83 18.08 8.91 -6.36
N THR A 84 17.55 7.70 -6.59
CA THR A 84 16.89 7.37 -7.86
C THR A 84 15.43 7.82 -7.84
N PRO A 85 14.98 8.70 -8.75
CA PRO A 85 13.57 9.06 -8.84
C PRO A 85 12.77 7.88 -9.42
N ILE A 86 11.66 7.56 -8.77
CA ILE A 86 10.70 6.56 -9.19
C ILE A 86 9.37 7.28 -9.41
N ASP A 87 8.83 7.17 -10.61
CA ASP A 87 7.51 7.73 -10.92
C ASP A 87 6.40 7.04 -10.11
N GLY A 88 5.38 7.82 -9.80
CA GLY A 88 4.20 7.31 -9.11
C GLY A 88 3.50 6.25 -9.95
N ARG A 89 3.24 5.10 -9.34
CA ARG A 89 2.64 3.97 -10.02
C ARG A 89 1.65 3.25 -9.11
N ALA A 90 0.53 2.87 -9.72
CA ALA A 90 -0.45 1.99 -9.12
C ALA A 90 -0.12 0.53 -9.44
N TRP A 91 -0.16 -0.33 -8.43
CA TRP A 91 0.14 -1.75 -8.53
C TRP A 91 -1.06 -2.58 -8.11
N LEU A 92 -1.47 -3.58 -8.88
CA LEU A 92 -2.53 -4.48 -8.43
C LEU A 92 -2.04 -5.30 -7.23
N ILE A 93 -2.90 -5.60 -6.27
CA ILE A 93 -2.60 -6.54 -5.19
C ILE A 93 -3.25 -7.87 -5.58
N ARG A 94 -2.43 -8.91 -5.78
CA ARG A 94 -2.91 -10.24 -6.20
C ARG A 94 -3.52 -11.01 -5.05
N GLU A 95 -2.97 -10.84 -3.86
CA GLU A 95 -3.32 -11.66 -2.69
C GLU A 95 -3.06 -10.88 -1.40
N PHE A 96 -3.92 -11.10 -0.42
CA PHE A 96 -3.80 -10.62 0.95
C PHE A 96 -3.71 -11.84 1.87
N THR A 97 -2.54 -12.08 2.43
CA THR A 97 -2.29 -13.28 3.25
C THR A 97 -1.98 -12.84 4.67
N ARG A 98 -2.83 -13.22 5.63
CA ARG A 98 -2.57 -13.00 7.05
C ARG A 98 -1.35 -13.80 7.49
N THR A 99 -0.37 -13.11 8.07
CA THR A 99 0.84 -13.69 8.65
C THR A 99 0.92 -13.28 10.12
N GLY A 100 0.36 -14.10 11.00
CA GLY A 100 0.28 -13.76 12.43
C GLY A 100 -0.61 -12.54 12.67
N ASP A 101 -0.01 -11.46 13.17
CA ASP A 101 -0.64 -10.16 13.42
C ASP A 101 -0.45 -9.16 12.27
N GLU A 102 0.22 -9.58 11.19
CA GLU A 102 0.49 -8.77 10.01
C GLU A 102 -0.32 -9.26 8.81
N VAL A 103 -0.49 -8.42 7.79
CA VAL A 103 -1.03 -8.84 6.49
C VAL A 103 0.03 -8.68 5.42
N GLU A 104 0.40 -9.78 4.78
CA GLU A 104 1.28 -9.80 3.62
C GLU A 104 0.48 -9.52 2.34
N LEU A 105 0.80 -8.41 1.69
CA LEU A 105 0.30 -8.00 0.39
C LEU A 105 1.23 -8.54 -0.69
N THR A 106 0.70 -9.35 -1.59
CA THR A 106 1.43 -9.76 -2.80
C THR A 106 1.14 -8.78 -3.93
N ILE A 107 2.14 -7.99 -4.29
CA ILE A 107 2.08 -7.05 -5.40
C ILE A 107 2.02 -7.82 -6.71
N GLY A 108 1.14 -7.37 -7.60
CA GLY A 108 0.91 -7.91 -8.92
C GLY A 108 1.52 -7.06 -10.02
N GLY A 109 1.16 -7.41 -11.26
CA GLY A 109 1.43 -6.54 -12.40
C GLY A 109 0.82 -5.16 -12.21
N GLY A 110 1.31 -4.19 -12.97
CA GLY A 110 0.55 -2.94 -13.15
C GLY A 110 -0.86 -3.27 -13.66
N PRO A 111 -1.87 -2.45 -13.35
CA PRO A 111 -3.17 -2.57 -13.99
C PRO A 111 -2.95 -2.65 -15.49
N ARG A 112 -3.50 -3.69 -16.13
CA ARG A 112 -3.38 -3.81 -17.58
C ARG A 112 -3.95 -2.50 -18.16
N PRO A 113 -3.25 -1.82 -19.07
CA PRO A 113 -3.88 -0.75 -19.81
C PRO A 113 -5.12 -1.38 -20.46
N ARG A 114 -6.30 -0.79 -20.22
CA ARG A 114 -7.49 -1.17 -20.99
C ARG A 114 -7.11 -0.95 -22.45
N GLY A 115 -6.90 -2.03 -23.19
CA GLY A 115 -6.67 -1.99 -24.62
C GLY A 115 -7.86 -1.30 -25.25
N GLY A 116 -7.70 -0.03 -25.61
CA GLY A 116 -8.60 0.67 -26.50
C GLY A 116 -8.42 0.08 -27.89
N CYS A 117 -9.52 -0.37 -28.49
CA CYS A 117 -9.62 -0.79 -29.88
C CYS A 117 -9.21 0.33 -30.86
#